data_AF-A0A1G6R0K7-F1
#
_entry.id   AF-A0A1G6R0K7-F1
#
_cell.length_a   1.000
_cell.length_b   1.000
_cell.length_c   1.000
_cell.angle_alpha   90.00
_cell.angle_beta   90.00
_cell.angle_gamma   90.00
#
_symmetry.space_group_name_H-M   'P 1'
#
loop_
_entity.id
_entity.type
_entity.pdbx_description
1 polymer ?
#
loop_
_entity_poly.entity_id
_entity_poly.type
_entity_poly.pdbx_seq_one_letter_code
_entity_poly.pdbx_strand_id
1 'polypeptide(L)' 'MELDYTPTYASWLNRIECHFSPLHKFVLEGSNYLSHDELIKAIQEYIRWWNKNKRHATILREQNKIKIA' A
#
# COMPACT_ATOMS: atom_id res chain seq x y z
N MET A 1 -5.80 -23.21 9.79
CA MET A 1 -6.19 -22.00 9.05
C MET A 1 -7.67 -21.81 9.31
N GLU A 2 -8.04 -20.73 9.99
CA GLU A 2 -9.44 -20.38 10.24
C GLU A 2 -9.90 -19.42 9.13
N LEU A 3 -11.13 -19.59 8.65
CA LEU A 3 -11.71 -18.79 7.58
C LEU A 3 -12.59 -17.71 8.20
N ASP A 4 -12.16 -16.46 8.10
CA ASP A 4 -12.95 -15.30 8.51
C ASP A 4 -13.81 -14.82 7.34
N TYR A 5 -15.13 -14.86 7.50
CA TYR A 5 -16.07 -14.42 6.48
C TYR A 5 -16.24 -12.90 6.53
N THR A 6 -15.86 -12.21 5.45
CA THR A 6 -16.12 -10.77 5.28
C THR A 6 -17.37 -10.54 4.43
N PRO A 7 -18.22 -9.55 4.75
CA PRO A 7 -19.37 -9.20 3.91
C PRO A 7 -18.94 -8.81 2.48
N THR A 8 -19.81 -9.04 1.50
CA THR A 8 -19.59 -8.59 0.12
C THR A 8 -19.44 -7.06 0.10
N TYR A 9 -18.45 -6.55 -0.63
CA TYR A 9 -18.07 -5.13 -0.70
C TYR A 9 -17.55 -4.50 0.62
N ALA A 10 -17.19 -5.30 1.63
CA ALA A 10 -16.57 -4.81 2.86
C ALA A 10 -15.03 -4.73 2.77
N SER A 11 -14.51 -4.32 1.61
CA SER A 11 -13.06 -4.25 1.40
C SER A 11 -12.40 -3.26 2.37
N TRP A 12 -13.12 -2.18 2.73
CA TRP A 12 -12.74 -1.19 3.75
C TRP A 12 -12.45 -1.77 5.14
N LEU A 13 -12.98 -2.96 5.46
CA LEU A 13 -12.70 -3.66 6.72
C LEU A 13 -11.32 -4.34 6.69
N ASN A 14 -10.75 -4.54 5.51
CA ASN A 14 -9.45 -5.15 5.33
C ASN A 14 -8.35 -4.13 5.63
N ARG A 15 -7.64 -4.35 6.75
CA ARG A 15 -6.58 -3.43 7.22
C ARG A 15 -5.45 -3.22 6.23
N ILE A 16 -5.28 -4.10 5.24
CA ILE A 16 -4.25 -3.94 4.21
C ILE A 16 -4.52 -2.75 3.26
N GLU A 17 -5.77 -2.31 3.14
CA GLU A 17 -6.14 -1.27 2.17
C GLU A 17 -5.46 0.08 2.41
N CYS A 18 -5.18 0.42 3.68
CA CYS A 18 -4.47 1.66 3.99
C CYS A 18 -3.04 1.70 3.43
N HIS A 19 -2.47 0.54 3.05
CA HIS A 19 -1.15 0.47 2.43
C HIS A 19 -1.17 0.75 0.92
N PHE A 20 -2.31 0.60 0.26
CA PHE A 20 -2.41 0.81 -1.19
C PHE A 20 -2.33 2.28 -1.59
N SER A 21 -2.84 3.20 -0.77
CA SER A 21 -2.72 4.65 -1.05
C SER A 21 -1.27 5.15 -1.03
N PRO A 22 -0.45 4.86 0.00
CA PRO A 22 0.99 5.15 -0.02
C PRO A 22 1.72 4.47 -1.19
N LEU A 23 1.44 3.19 -1.47
CA LEU A 23 2.07 2.47 -2.58
C LEU A 23 1.77 3.17 -3.92
N HIS A 24 0.52 3.52 -4.15
CA HIS A 24 0.12 4.27 -5.35
C HIS A 24 0.85 5.61 -5.40
N LYS A 25 0.89 6.37 -4.31
CA LYS A 25 1.51 7.69 -4.25
C LYS A 25 3.01 7.68 -4.56
N PHE A 26 3.75 6.71 -4.02
CA PHE A 26 5.20 6.71 -4.08
C PHE A 26 5.79 5.87 -5.22
N VAL A 27 5.03 4.91 -5.73
CA VAL A 27 5.51 3.99 -6.76
C VAL A 27 4.78 4.20 -8.08
N LEU A 28 3.45 4.38 -8.06
CA LEU A 28 2.67 4.40 -9.31
C LEU A 28 2.47 5.81 -9.87
N GLU A 29 2.18 6.78 -9.01
CA GLU A 29 1.78 8.12 -9.43
C GLU A 29 2.92 8.84 -10.18
N GLY A 30 2.67 9.19 -11.44
CA GLY A 30 3.65 9.89 -12.29
C GLY A 30 4.79 8.99 -12.80
N SER A 31 4.73 7.69 -12.57
CA SER A 31 5.72 6.73 -13.08
C SER A 31 5.38 6.27 -14.50
N ASN A 32 6.40 5.90 -15.27
CA ASN A 32 6.24 5.24 -16.57
C ASN A 32 7.23 4.08 -16.67
N TYR A 33 6.86 2.94 -16.08
CA TYR A 33 7.66 1.72 -16.14
C TYR A 33 7.52 1.06 -17.52
N LEU A 34 8.65 0.73 -18.14
CA LEU A 34 8.68 0.15 -19.48
C LEU A 34 8.46 -1.37 -19.47
N SER A 35 8.47 -1.99 -18.30
CA SER A 35 8.24 -3.43 -18.11
C SER A 35 7.64 -3.75 -16.75
N HIS A 36 7.05 -4.94 -16.66
CA HIS A 36 6.55 -5.48 -15.40
C HIS A 36 7.69 -5.77 -14.40
N ASP A 37 8.88 -6.12 -14.88
CA ASP A 37 10.04 -6.37 -14.00
C ASP A 37 10.53 -5.09 -13.31
N GLU A 38 10.53 -3.97 -14.05
CA GLU A 38 10.83 -2.64 -13.51
C GLU A 38 9.78 -2.23 -12.46
N LEU A 39 8.51 -2.45 -12.82
CA LEU A 39 7.35 -2.67 -11.95
C LEU A 39 7.69 -3.22 -10.56
N ILE A 40 7.96 -4.52 -10.60
CA ILE A 40 8.17 -5.36 -9.43
C ILE A 40 9.37 -4.86 -8.63
N LYS A 41 10.45 -4.47 -9.29
CA LYS A 41 11.64 -3.95 -8.62
C LYS A 41 11.34 -2.67 -7.83
N ALA A 42 10.62 -1.72 -8.41
CA ALA A 42 10.25 -0.48 -7.74
C ALA A 42 9.35 -0.73 -6.51
N ILE A 43 8.37 -1.64 -6.64
CA ILE A 43 7.54 -2.07 -5.50
C ILE A 43 8.40 -2.70 -4.40
N GLN A 44 9.34 -3.59 -4.75
CA GLN A 44 10.21 -4.24 -3.77
C GLN A 44 11.13 -3.25 -3.06
N GLU A 45 11.70 -2.29 -3.78
CA GLU A 45 12.53 -1.22 -3.22
C GLU A 45 11.71 -0.35 -2.26
N TYR A 46 10.49 0.03 -2.65
CA TYR A 46 9.55 0.74 -1.78
C TYR A 46 9.23 -0.04 -0.51
N ILE A 47 8.90 -1.33 -0.60
CA ILE A 47 8.61 -2.18 0.57
C ILE A 47 9.83 -2.27 1.49
N ARG A 48 11.04 -2.45 0.95
CA ARG A 48 12.28 -2.47 1.74
C ARG A 48 12.51 -1.14 2.45
N TRP A 49 12.31 -0.03 1.76
CA TRP A 49 12.42 1.30 2.33
C TRP A 49 11.36 1.54 3.41
N TRP A 50 10.10 1.19 3.16
CA TRP A 50 9.01 1.35 4.11
C TRP A 50 9.23 0.53 5.39
N ASN A 51 9.69 -0.71 5.26
CA ASN A 51 10.01 -1.56 6.41
C ASN A 51 11.08 -0.95 7.32
N LYS A 52 12.03 -0.18 6.75
CA LYS A 52 13.03 0.58 7.51
C LYS A 52 12.49 1.89 8.07
N ASN A 53 11.44 2.46 7.47
CA ASN A 53 10.94 3.81 7.73
C ASN A 53 9.47 3.84 8.19
N LYS A 54 9.01 2.86 8.97
CA LYS A 54 7.60 2.67 9.32
C LYS A 54 6.90 3.89 9.98
N ARG A 55 7.66 4.77 10.63
CA ARG A 55 7.15 5.97 11.31
C ARG A 55 7.37 7.27 10.53
N HIS A 56 7.74 7.17 9.25
CA HIS A 56 7.96 8.34 8.43
C HIS A 56 6.65 9.13 8.25
N ALA A 57 6.69 10.44 8.55
CA ALA A 57 5.49 11.26 8.65
C ALA A 57 4.64 11.28 7.37
N THR A 58 5.29 11.24 6.19
CA THR A 58 4.58 11.21 4.91
C THR A 58 3.81 9.90 4.69
N ILE A 59 4.33 8.77 5.15
CA ILE A 59 3.66 7.47 5.03
C ILE A 59 2.43 7.45 5.94
N LEU A 60 2.59 7.91 7.19
CA LEU A 60 1.49 8.00 8.14
C LEU A 60 0.39 8.94 7.62
N ARG A 61 0.77 10.05 7.00
CA ARG A 61 -0.19 10.97 6.36
C ARG A 61 -1.00 10.28 5.26
N GLU A 62 -0.35 9.53 4.38
CA GLU A 62 -1.03 8.83 3.29
C GLU A 62 -1.91 7.68 3.81
N GLN A 63 -1.45 6.92 4.82
CA GLN A 63 -2.25 5.87 5.47
C GLN A 63 -3.50 6.43 6.14
N ASN A 64 -3.39 7.58 6.83
CA ASN A 64 -4.50 8.21 7.54
C ASN A 64 -5.55 8.84 6.63
N LYS A 65 -5.32 8.91 5.30
CA LYS A 65 -6.36 9.33 4.34
C LYS A 65 -7.46 8.28 4.23
N ILE A 66 -7.13 7.01 4.40
CA ILE A 66 -8.09 5.92 4.39
C ILE A 66 -8.59 5.76 5.83
N LYS A 67 -9.83 6.19 6.07
CA LYS A 67 -10.51 5.93 7.34
C LYS A 67 -10.93 4.46 7.35
N ILE A 68 -10.13 3.62 8.00
CA ILE A 68 -10.58 2.29 8.41
C ILE A 68 -11.44 2.51 9.66
N ALA A 69 -12.72 2.12 9.60
CA ALA A 69 -13.66 2.23 10.71
C ALA A 69 -13.45 1.14 11.76
#